data_AF-A0A220XMY5-F1
#
_entry.id   AF-A0A220XMY5-F1
#
_cell.length_a   1.000
_cell.length_b   1.000
_cell.length_c   1.000
_cell.angle_alpha   90.00
_cell.angle_beta   90.00
_cell.angle_gamma   90.00
#
_symmetry.space_group_name_H-M   'P 1'
#
loop_
_entity.id
_entity.type
_entity.pdbx_description
1 polymer ?
#
loop_
_entity_poly.entity_id
_entity_poly.type
_entity_poly.pdbx_seq_one_letter_code
_entity_poly.pdbx_strand_id
1 'polypeptide(L)'
;MTAEFLEHQRSIGNDLLTPVPEYRFPGLLPGDRWCVTALNWLRAHHDGCAAPVVLASTHESTLEVVPLEALQAHKIDVPDDLANL
;
A
#
# COMPACT_ATOMS: atom_id res chain seq x y z
N MET A 1 -1.86 3.42 4.27
CA MET A 1 -1.86 2.13 5.01
C MET A 1 -3.10 2.07 5.89
N THR A 2 -3.72 0.91 6.07
CA THR A 2 -4.78 0.66 7.05
C THR A 2 -4.30 -0.33 8.11
N ALA A 3 -4.92 -0.34 9.29
CA ALA A 3 -4.58 -1.32 10.33
C ALA A 3 -4.79 -2.76 9.83
N GLU A 4 -5.89 -3.00 9.11
CA GLU A 4 -6.23 -4.29 8.52
C GLU A 4 -5.18 -4.75 7.49
N PHE A 5 -4.75 -3.87 6.59
CA PHE A 5 -3.70 -4.21 5.64
C PHE A 5 -2.39 -4.54 6.35
N LEU A 6 -1.97 -3.76 7.34
CA LEU A 6 -0.71 -3.98 8.07
C LEU A 6 -0.72 -5.33 8.83
N GLU A 7 -1.83 -5.66 9.48
CA GLU A 7 -1.98 -6.96 10.15
C GLU A 7 -1.96 -8.11 9.14
N HIS A 8 -2.67 -7.95 8.01
CA HIS A 8 -2.64 -8.92 6.92
C HIS A 8 -1.22 -9.11 6.37
N GLN A 9 -0.47 -8.03 6.14
CA GLN A 9 0.91 -8.14 5.65
C GLN A 9 1.78 -8.93 6.62
N ARG A 10 1.66 -8.67 7.93
CA ARG A 10 2.35 -9.45 8.95
C ARG A 10 1.95 -10.92 8.94
N SER A 11 0.67 -11.23 8.79
CA SER A 11 0.18 -12.62 8.79
C SER A 11 0.71 -13.44 7.59
N ILE A 12 1.01 -12.78 6.46
CA ILE A 12 1.64 -13.41 5.29
C ILE A 12 3.19 -13.31 5.29
N GLY A 13 3.80 -12.92 6.42
CA GLY A 13 5.25 -12.86 6.60
C GLY A 13 5.93 -11.58 6.09
N ASN A 14 5.17 -10.54 5.74
CA ASN A 14 5.66 -9.22 5.36
C ASN A 14 5.45 -8.23 6.52
N ASP A 15 6.32 -8.29 7.54
CA ASP A 15 6.21 -7.40 8.70
C ASP A 15 6.58 -5.96 8.33
N LEU A 16 5.54 -5.12 8.20
CA LEU A 16 5.66 -3.68 7.96
C LEU A 16 5.48 -2.86 9.23
N LEU A 17 5.25 -3.48 10.40
CA LEU A 17 4.97 -2.80 11.65
C LEU A 17 6.23 -2.63 12.49
N THR A 18 7.10 -3.65 12.52
CA THR A 18 8.29 -3.64 13.36
C THR A 18 9.37 -2.69 12.80
N PRO A 19 9.83 -1.69 13.57
CA PRO A 19 10.96 -0.85 13.17
C PRO A 19 12.23 -1.69 12.99
N VAL A 20 13.01 -1.41 11.95
CA VAL A 20 14.34 -2.01 11.72
C VAL A 20 15.36 -0.87 11.53
N PRO A 21 15.93 -0.34 12.63
CA PRO A 21 16.82 0.82 12.61
C PRO A 21 18.05 0.66 11.72
N GLU A 22 18.58 -0.57 11.61
CA GLU A 22 19.74 -0.91 10.78
C GLU A 22 19.47 -0.64 9.29
N TYR A 23 18.22 -0.78 8.86
CA TYR A 23 17.77 -0.47 7.51
C TYR A 23 17.10 0.91 7.38
N ARG A 24 17.10 1.71 8.46
CA ARG A 24 16.37 2.97 8.55
C ARG A 24 14.87 2.82 8.25
N PHE A 25 14.31 1.65 8.56
CA PHE A 25 12.89 1.40 8.43
C PHE A 25 12.20 1.73 9.76
N PRO A 26 11.30 2.74 9.81
CA PRO A 26 10.70 3.17 11.06
C PRO A 26 9.58 2.25 11.57
N GLY A 27 9.13 1.29 10.76
CA GLY A 27 7.82 0.66 10.95
C GLY A 27 6.70 1.59 10.49
N LEU A 28 5.62 1.02 9.96
CA LEU A 28 4.49 1.77 9.43
C LEU A 28 3.33 1.79 10.42
N LEU A 29 2.57 2.88 10.38
CA LEU A 29 1.33 3.07 11.11
C LEU A 29 0.15 3.23 10.14
N PRO A 30 -1.09 2.98 10.60
CA PRO A 30 -2.28 3.35 9.84
C PRO A 30 -2.25 4.85 9.47
N GLY A 31 -2.55 5.15 8.21
CA GLY A 31 -2.44 6.51 7.64
C GLY A 31 -1.18 6.74 6.81
N ASP A 32 -0.09 6.00 7.04
CA ASP A 32 1.16 6.20 6.30
C ASP A 32 0.98 5.95 4.80
N ARG A 33 1.72 6.71 3.99
CA ARG A 33 1.87 6.47 2.55
C ARG A 33 3.20 5.79 2.32
N TRP A 34 3.17 4.57 1.78
CA TRP A 34 4.35 3.75 1.57
C TRP A 34 4.22 2.94 0.29
N CYS A 35 5.30 2.87 -0.49
CA CYS A 35 5.35 1.99 -1.65
C CYS A 35 5.44 0.53 -1.18
N VAL A 36 4.55 -0.32 -1.67
CA VAL A 36 4.51 -1.75 -1.33
C VAL A 36 4.72 -2.59 -2.57
N THR A 37 5.11 -3.85 -2.39
CA THR A 37 5.24 -4.79 -3.50
C THR A 37 3.88 -5.12 -4.09
N ALA A 38 3.74 -5.00 -5.42
CA ALA A 38 2.49 -5.27 -6.14
C ALA A 38 1.88 -6.64 -5.80
N LEU A 39 2.72 -7.69 -5.71
CA LEU A 39 2.27 -9.05 -5.39
C LEU A 39 1.61 -9.14 -4.01
N ASN A 40 2.20 -8.54 -2.98
CA ASN A 40 1.61 -8.60 -1.64
C ASN A 40 0.38 -7.69 -1.50
N TRP A 41 0.31 -6.60 -2.27
CA TRP A 41 -0.91 -5.81 -2.37
C TRP A 41 -2.05 -6.61 -3.02
N LEU A 42 -1.76 -7.34 -4.09
CA LEU A 42 -2.75 -8.21 -4.77
C LEU A 42 -3.27 -9.33 -3.87
N ARG A 43 -2.38 -9.96 -3.09
CA ARG A 43 -2.79 -10.96 -2.08
C ARG A 43 -3.79 -10.36 -1.09
N ALA A 44 -3.46 -9.21 -0.51
CA ALA A 44 -4.37 -8.50 0.38
C ALA A 44 -5.69 -8.12 -0.30
N HIS A 45 -5.67 -7.75 -1.58
CA HIS A 45 -6.88 -7.50 -2.35
C HIS A 45 -7.77 -8.74 -2.45
N HIS A 46 -7.20 -9.90 -2.77
CA HIS A 46 -7.95 -11.15 -2.82
C HIS A 46 -8.49 -11.58 -1.45
N ASP A 47 -7.77 -11.27 -0.38
CA ASP A 47 -8.15 -11.60 0.99
C ASP A 47 -9.06 -10.54 1.64
N GLY A 48 -9.47 -9.50 0.89
CA GLY A 48 -10.39 -8.46 1.35
C GLY A 48 -9.77 -7.36 2.21
N CYS A 49 -8.45 -7.35 2.35
CA CYS A 49 -7.69 -6.45 3.23
C CYS A 49 -6.84 -5.41 2.48
N ALA A 50 -7.15 -5.12 1.20
CA ALA A 50 -6.35 -4.19 0.39
C ALA A 50 -6.26 -2.78 1.00
N ALA A 51 -5.05 -2.20 0.95
CA ALA A 51 -4.86 -0.81 1.33
C ALA A 51 -5.36 0.14 0.21
N PRO A 52 -5.83 1.35 0.57
CA PRO A 52 -6.10 2.41 -0.39
C PRO A 52 -4.89 2.74 -1.27
N VAL A 53 -5.16 3.10 -2.52
CA VAL A 53 -4.14 3.34 -3.57
C VAL A 53 -4.16 4.80 -3.98
N VAL A 54 -2.97 5.40 -4.08
CA VAL A 54 -2.78 6.71 -4.73
C VAL A 54 -2.29 6.45 -6.14
N LEU A 55 -3.18 6.51 -7.13
CA LEU A 55 -2.86 6.13 -8.52
C LEU A 55 -1.74 6.99 -9.11
N ALA A 56 -1.75 8.31 -8.83
CA ALA A 56 -0.71 9.24 -9.28
C ALA A 56 0.69 8.92 -8.72
N SER A 57 0.78 8.09 -7.66
CA SER A 57 2.04 7.65 -7.04
C SER A 57 2.29 6.15 -7.21
N THR A 58 1.59 5.50 -8.14
CA THR A 58 1.74 4.07 -8.43
C THR A 58 2.39 3.88 -9.79
N HIS A 59 3.49 3.12 -9.84
CA HIS A 59 4.21 2.89 -11.09
C HIS A 59 3.39 2.06 -12.09
N GLU A 60 3.44 2.38 -13.38
CA GLU A 60 2.64 1.73 -14.42
C GLU A 60 2.90 0.22 -14.56
N SER A 61 4.13 -0.23 -14.29
CA SER A 61 4.49 -1.66 -14.31
C SER A 61 3.74 -2.50 -13.26
N THR A 62 3.07 -1.85 -12.30
CA THR A 62 2.14 -2.54 -11.37
C THR A 62 1.05 -3.29 -12.15
N LEU A 63 0.67 -2.78 -13.33
CA LEU A 63 -0.34 -3.38 -14.20
C LEU A 63 0.06 -4.74 -14.78
N GLU A 64 1.34 -5.11 -14.73
CA GLU A 64 1.81 -6.46 -15.08
C GLU A 64 1.39 -7.51 -14.04
N VAL A 65 1.04 -7.07 -12.82
CA VAL A 65 0.70 -7.93 -11.69
C VAL A 65 -0.74 -7.71 -11.21
N VAL A 66 -1.18 -6.45 -11.14
CA VAL A 66 -2.48 -6.06 -10.57
C VAL A 66 -3.36 -5.44 -11.66
N PRO A 67 -4.59 -5.95 -11.88
CA PRO A 67 -5.52 -5.33 -12.82
C PRO A 67 -5.83 -3.87 -12.47
N LEU A 68 -5.97 -3.01 -13.48
CA LEU A 68 -6.25 -1.59 -13.27
C LEU A 68 -7.56 -1.39 -12.50
N GLU A 69 -8.56 -2.23 -12.74
CA GLU A 69 -9.87 -2.16 -12.09
C GLU A 69 -9.75 -2.37 -10.57
N ALA A 70 -8.87 -3.28 -10.14
CA ALA A 70 -8.60 -3.51 -8.72
C ALA A 70 -7.96 -2.28 -8.07
N LEU A 71 -6.99 -1.64 -8.74
CA LEU A 71 -6.37 -0.41 -8.27
C LEU A 71 -7.38 0.75 -8.22
N GLN A 72 -8.23 0.90 -9.24
CA GLN A 72 -9.25 1.93 -9.31
C GLN A 72 -10.32 1.77 -8.23
N ALA A 73 -10.74 0.54 -7.92
CA ALA A 73 -11.69 0.26 -6.86
C ALA A 73 -11.21 0.70 -5.46
N HIS A 74 -9.88 0.80 -5.28
CA HIS A 74 -9.26 1.20 -4.02
C HIS A 74 -8.63 2.60 -4.08
N LYS A 75 -8.88 3.36 -5.15
CA LYS A 75 -8.27 4.68 -5.31
C LYS A 75 -8.74 5.63 -4.22
N ILE A 76 -7.82 6.42 -3.70
CA ILE A 76 -8.13 7.63 -2.94
C ILE A 76 -7.69 8.83 -3.76
N ASP A 77 -8.56 9.84 -3.81
CA ASP A 77 -8.22 11.08 -4.47
C ASP A 77 -7.18 11.82 -3.62
N VAL A 78 -6.07 12.17 -4.25
CA VAL A 78 -5.08 13.10 -3.70
C VAL A 78 -5.07 14.28 -4.66
N PRO A 79 -5.15 15.53 -4.17
CA PRO A 79 -5.05 16.70 -5.04
C PRO A 79 -3.75 16.62 -5.86
N ASP A 80 -3.85 16.89 -7.16
CA ASP A 80 -2.70 16.90 -8.08
C ASP A 80 -1.64 17.96 -7.68
N ASP A 81 -2.02 18.92 -6.85
CA ASP A 81 -1.16 19.97 -6.33
C ASP A 81 -1.12 19.95 -4.79
N LEU A 82 0.05 19.61 -4.25
CA LEU A 82 0.34 19.64 -2.80
C LEU A 82 0.53 21.07 -2.28
N ALA A 83 0.62 22.09 -3.13
CA ALA A 83 0.80 23.49 -2.71
C ALA A 83 -0.42 24.10 -2.00
N ASN A 84 -1.56 23.38 -2.00
CA ASN A 84 -2.80 23.82 -1.35
C ASN A 84 -3.11 23.05 -0.04
N LEU A 85 -2.12 22.39 0.56
CA LEU A 85 -2.19 21.76 1.89
C LEU A 85 -1.51 22.61 2.96
#